data_AF-A0AAT9HJ43-F1
#
_entry.id   AF-A0AAT9HJ43-F1
#
_cell.length_a   1.000
_cell.length_b   1.000
_cell.length_c   1.000
_cell.angle_alpha   90.00
_cell.angle_beta   90.00
_cell.angle_gamma   90.00
#
_symmetry.space_group_name_H-M   'P 1'
#
loop_
_entity.id
_entity.type
_entity.pdbx_description
1 polymer ?
#
loop_
_entity_poly.entity_id
_entity_poly.type
_entity_poly.pdbx_seq_one_letter_code
_entity_poly.pdbx_strand_id
1 'polypeptide(L)'
;MTILENIRQPRDLKALSEAELGQLSQEIREFLVQAVARTGGHLGPNLGVVELTVALHRVFESPVDRVLWDTGHQSYVHKLLTGRQDFSKLRGKGGLSGYPSREESEHDVIENSHASTALGWADGLAKARQVRGGSGHVVAVIGDGALTGGMAWEALNNIAAARDRPLIVVVNDNERSYAPTIGGLANHLAALRTTDGYERVLAWGKDVLQRTPVIGRTVYEALHGAKKGFKDAFAPQGLFEDLGLKYVGPIDGHDIKAVESALRRAKRFHGPVLVHCLTEKGRGYEPALAHEEDHFHTVGVMDPAPARRWRRPADRPGPPCSARRSSGSARSARTWSR
;
A
#
# COMPACT_ATOMS: atom_id res chain seq x y z
N MET A 1 6.03 21.15 -20.62
CA MET A 1 4.94 20.22 -20.34
C MET A 1 5.49 19.12 -19.47
N THR A 2 4.77 18.77 -18.41
CA THR A 2 5.15 17.69 -17.47
C THR A 2 4.78 16.33 -18.07
N ILE A 3 5.29 15.23 -17.51
CA ILE A 3 4.86 13.88 -17.90
C ILE A 3 3.38 13.72 -17.55
N LEU A 4 2.97 14.17 -16.37
CA LEU A 4 1.59 14.09 -15.88
C LEU A 4 0.58 14.74 -16.85
N GLU A 5 0.89 15.91 -17.41
CA GLU A 5 0.03 16.59 -18.40
C GLU A 5 -0.25 15.76 -19.66
N ASN A 6 0.61 14.78 -19.97
CA ASN A 6 0.46 13.89 -21.12
C ASN A 6 -0.23 12.56 -20.78
N ILE A 7 -0.48 12.26 -19.51
CA ILE A 7 -1.21 11.04 -19.09
C ILE A 7 -2.72 11.30 -19.13
N ARG A 8 -3.41 10.79 -20.14
CA ARG A 8 -4.86 10.92 -20.31
C ARG A 8 -5.64 9.65 -19.96
N GLN A 9 -4.95 8.52 -19.84
CA GLN A 9 -5.55 7.20 -19.60
C GLN A 9 -4.48 6.20 -19.11
N PRO A 10 -4.87 5.07 -18.49
CA PRO A 10 -3.93 4.10 -17.92
C PRO A 10 -2.90 3.57 -18.92
N ARG A 11 -3.27 3.39 -20.20
CA ARG A 11 -2.36 2.85 -21.22
C ARG A 11 -1.14 3.74 -21.49
N ASP A 12 -1.25 5.04 -21.27
CA ASP A 12 -0.16 6.00 -21.52
C ASP A 12 1.02 5.71 -20.57
N LEU A 13 0.74 5.14 -19.39
CA LEU A 13 1.76 4.75 -18.43
C LEU A 13 2.67 3.65 -18.94
N LYS A 14 2.19 2.74 -19.80
CA LYS A 14 2.92 1.53 -20.21
C LYS A 14 4.18 1.84 -21.02
N ALA A 15 4.21 2.99 -21.70
CA ALA A 15 5.34 3.42 -22.53
C ALA A 15 6.48 4.06 -21.71
N LEU A 16 6.21 4.46 -20.46
CA LEU A 16 7.20 5.15 -19.63
C LEU A 16 8.31 4.21 -19.16
N SER A 17 9.53 4.71 -19.22
CA SER A 17 10.74 4.13 -18.63
C SER A 17 10.76 4.27 -17.11
N GLU A 18 11.65 3.54 -16.45
CA GLU A 18 11.80 3.59 -14.98
C GLU A 18 12.13 5.01 -14.46
N ALA A 19 12.97 5.75 -15.18
CA ALA A 19 13.30 7.14 -14.84
C ALA A 19 12.09 8.06 -14.98
N GLU A 20 11.32 7.93 -16.06
CA GLU A 20 10.09 8.69 -16.29
C GLU A 20 9.01 8.38 -15.25
N LEU A 21 8.91 7.12 -14.80
CA LEU A 21 7.99 6.73 -13.72
C LEU A 21 8.38 7.37 -12.39
N GLY A 22 9.68 7.47 -12.10
CA GLY A 22 10.20 8.21 -10.94
C GLY A 22 9.84 9.70 -11.01
N GLN A 23 10.03 10.33 -12.17
CA GLN A 23 9.65 11.72 -12.40
C GLN A 23 8.12 11.93 -12.28
N LEU A 24 7.31 11.09 -12.94
CA LEU A 24 5.85 11.14 -12.85
C LEU A 24 5.36 11.03 -11.40
N SER A 25 5.98 10.15 -10.61
CA SER A 25 5.63 9.98 -9.19
C SER A 25 5.92 11.23 -8.36
N GLN A 26 6.94 12.02 -8.74
CA GLN A 26 7.20 13.31 -8.12
C GLN A 26 6.19 14.37 -8.59
N GLU A 27 5.92 14.47 -9.89
CA GLU A 27 4.95 15.40 -10.47
C GLU A 27 3.53 15.19 -9.90
N ILE A 28 3.10 13.94 -9.70
CA ILE A 28 1.81 13.61 -9.07
C ILE A 28 1.75 14.15 -7.65
N ARG A 29 2.80 13.99 -6.85
CA ARG A 29 2.82 14.52 -5.48
C ARG A 29 2.75 16.05 -5.49
N GLU A 30 3.53 16.67 -6.37
CA GLU A 30 3.52 18.13 -6.63
C GLU A 30 2.13 18.65 -6.94
N PHE A 31 1.45 17.98 -7.87
CA PHE A 31 0.08 18.27 -8.20
C PHE A 31 -0.85 18.11 -6.99
N LEU A 32 -0.80 16.96 -6.30
CA LEU A 32 -1.74 16.63 -5.22
C LEU A 32 -1.63 17.62 -4.05
N VAL A 33 -0.43 17.91 -3.57
CA VAL A 33 -0.24 18.87 -2.48
C VAL A 33 -0.76 20.24 -2.88
N GLN A 34 -0.46 20.73 -4.09
CA GLN A 34 -0.94 22.04 -4.55
C GLN A 34 -2.47 22.07 -4.70
N ALA A 35 -3.07 21.04 -5.29
CA ALA A 35 -4.49 21.00 -5.57
C ALA A 35 -5.33 20.80 -4.31
N VAL A 36 -4.93 19.85 -3.45
CA VAL A 36 -5.65 19.52 -2.22
C VAL A 36 -5.44 20.60 -1.17
N ALA A 37 -4.28 21.29 -1.11
CA ALA A 37 -4.10 22.43 -0.22
C ALA A 37 -5.09 23.57 -0.50
N ARG A 38 -5.49 23.78 -1.77
CA ARG A 38 -6.47 24.82 -2.15
C ARG A 38 -7.92 24.47 -1.82
N THR A 39 -8.26 23.18 -1.82
CA THR A 39 -9.66 22.71 -1.77
C THR A 39 -10.00 21.96 -0.47
N GLY A 40 -8.98 21.48 0.24
CA GLY A 40 -9.11 20.50 1.31
C GLY A 40 -9.44 19.10 0.78
N GLY A 41 -9.22 18.07 1.59
CA GLY A 41 -9.46 16.67 1.22
C GLY A 41 -8.39 15.73 1.76
N HIS A 42 -8.36 14.50 1.23
CA HIS A 42 -7.49 13.45 1.75
C HIS A 42 -6.09 13.50 1.11
N LEU A 43 -5.12 14.11 1.79
CA LEU A 43 -3.78 14.30 1.22
C LEU A 43 -2.85 13.11 1.52
N GLY A 44 -2.63 12.82 2.81
CA GLY A 44 -1.71 11.79 3.29
C GLY A 44 -1.92 10.40 2.66
N PRO A 45 -3.16 9.86 2.63
CA PRO A 45 -3.47 8.58 2.00
C PRO A 45 -3.06 8.53 0.52
N ASN A 46 -3.31 9.61 -0.22
CA ASN A 46 -3.00 9.68 -1.66
C ASN A 46 -1.51 9.80 -1.95
N LEU A 47 -0.76 10.51 -1.10
CA LEU A 47 0.71 10.59 -1.22
C LEU A 47 1.40 9.25 -1.01
N GLY A 48 0.82 8.38 -0.17
CA GLY A 48 1.36 7.05 0.13
C GLY A 48 1.15 6.01 -0.97
N VAL A 49 0.14 6.18 -1.85
CA VAL A 49 -0.22 5.17 -2.85
C VAL A 49 0.21 5.51 -4.28
N VAL A 50 1.06 6.53 -4.48
CA VAL A 50 1.45 7.00 -5.82
C VAL A 50 2.04 5.88 -6.66
N GLU A 51 3.14 5.27 -6.20
CA GLU A 51 3.83 4.20 -6.92
C GLU A 51 2.97 2.94 -7.06
N LEU A 52 2.24 2.58 -5.99
CA LEU A 52 1.30 1.46 -6.00
C LEU A 52 0.23 1.62 -7.10
N THR A 53 -0.33 2.82 -7.22
CA THR A 53 -1.37 3.13 -8.22
C THR A 53 -0.81 3.12 -9.64
N VAL A 54 0.41 3.64 -9.84
CA VAL A 54 1.11 3.58 -11.12
C VAL A 54 1.35 2.13 -11.54
N ALA A 55 1.85 1.29 -10.62
CA ALA A 55 2.09 -0.12 -10.90
C ALA A 55 0.79 -0.88 -11.21
N LEU A 56 -0.29 -0.61 -10.47
CA LEU A 56 -1.62 -1.17 -10.73
C LEU A 56 -2.08 -0.91 -12.16
N HIS A 57 -2.06 0.36 -12.59
CA HIS A 57 -2.52 0.75 -13.93
C HIS A 57 -1.57 0.33 -15.07
N ARG A 58 -0.32 -0.03 -14.75
CA ARG A 58 0.62 -0.62 -15.72
C ARG A 58 0.44 -2.13 -15.90
N VAL A 59 -0.04 -2.83 -14.88
CA VAL A 59 -0.26 -4.29 -14.91
C VAL A 59 -1.69 -4.66 -15.32
N PHE A 60 -2.68 -3.86 -14.93
CA PHE A 60 -4.09 -4.10 -15.19
C PHE A 60 -4.64 -3.12 -16.23
N GLU A 61 -5.56 -3.62 -17.06
CA GLU A 61 -6.16 -2.85 -18.14
C GLU A 61 -7.51 -2.30 -17.73
N SER A 62 -7.52 -1.26 -16.90
CA SER A 62 -8.79 -0.59 -16.56
C SER A 62 -9.37 0.11 -17.80
N PRO A 63 -10.68 0.00 -18.08
CA PRO A 63 -11.76 -0.57 -17.25
C PRO A 63 -12.08 -2.05 -17.50
N VAL A 64 -11.36 -2.73 -18.40
CA VAL A 64 -11.53 -4.18 -18.66
C VAL A 64 -11.23 -4.98 -17.39
N ASP A 65 -10.09 -4.73 -16.76
CA ASP A 65 -9.82 -5.14 -15.39
C ASP A 65 -10.51 -4.14 -14.44
N ARG A 66 -11.24 -4.63 -13.43
CA ARG A 66 -11.88 -3.74 -12.43
C ARG A 66 -10.90 -3.48 -11.31
N VAL A 67 -10.59 -2.21 -11.04
CA VAL A 67 -9.80 -1.77 -9.88
C VAL A 67 -10.76 -1.10 -8.90
N LEU A 68 -10.89 -1.67 -7.71
CA LEU A 68 -11.80 -1.22 -6.65
C LEU A 68 -10.97 -0.61 -5.52
N TRP A 69 -11.38 0.55 -5.03
CA TRP A 69 -10.70 1.27 -3.95
C TRP A 69 -11.55 1.27 -2.68
N ASP A 70 -11.15 0.52 -1.66
CA ASP A 70 -11.86 0.50 -0.38
C ASP A 70 -11.80 1.86 0.32
N THR A 71 -12.92 2.26 0.92
CA THR A 71 -13.15 3.60 1.50
C THR A 71 -13.07 4.75 0.48
N GLY A 72 -12.54 4.54 -0.73
CA GLY A 72 -12.43 5.50 -1.84
C GLY A 72 -11.49 6.70 -1.63
N HIS A 73 -11.23 7.14 -0.40
CA HIS A 73 -10.47 8.36 -0.11
C HIS A 73 -9.01 8.37 -0.63
N GLN A 74 -8.41 7.21 -0.88
CA GLN A 74 -7.06 7.03 -1.42
C GLN A 74 -7.03 6.90 -2.96
N SER A 75 -8.04 7.42 -3.68
CA SER A 75 -8.19 7.23 -5.14
C SER A 75 -7.85 8.46 -5.99
N TYR A 76 -7.24 9.52 -5.46
CA TYR A 76 -6.91 10.72 -6.25
C TYR A 76 -5.87 10.43 -7.31
N VAL A 77 -4.84 9.64 -6.99
CA VAL A 77 -3.87 9.18 -7.99
C VAL A 77 -4.57 8.38 -9.08
N HIS A 78 -5.53 7.53 -8.72
CA HIS A 78 -6.32 6.78 -9.69
C HIS A 78 -7.10 7.70 -10.62
N LYS A 79 -7.74 8.76 -10.10
CA LYS A 79 -8.46 9.77 -10.91
C LYS A 79 -7.51 10.48 -11.89
N LEU A 80 -6.34 10.91 -11.43
CA LEU A 80 -5.32 11.55 -12.28
C LEU A 80 -4.89 10.65 -13.44
N LEU A 81 -4.59 9.39 -13.15
CA LEU A 81 -4.11 8.41 -14.14
C LEU A 81 -5.20 7.86 -15.07
N THR A 82 -6.46 8.25 -14.83
CA THR A 82 -7.63 7.90 -15.66
C THR A 82 -8.28 9.15 -16.26
N GLY A 83 -7.46 10.17 -16.55
CA GLY A 83 -7.84 11.33 -17.36
C GLY A 83 -8.49 12.48 -16.60
N ARG A 84 -8.70 12.36 -15.29
CA ARG A 84 -9.41 13.37 -14.48
C ARG A 84 -8.42 14.21 -13.68
N GLN A 85 -7.88 15.25 -14.33
CA GLN A 85 -6.84 16.11 -13.75
C GLN A 85 -7.33 17.48 -13.28
N ASP A 86 -8.59 17.85 -13.50
CA ASP A 86 -9.12 19.10 -12.97
C ASP A 86 -9.58 18.95 -11.52
N PHE A 87 -8.70 19.34 -10.59
CA PHE A 87 -8.96 19.35 -9.15
C PHE A 87 -9.38 20.74 -8.64
N SER A 88 -9.65 21.71 -9.52
CA SER A 88 -9.97 23.09 -9.12
C SER A 88 -11.21 23.19 -8.21
N LYS A 89 -12.15 22.26 -8.36
CA LYS A 89 -13.38 22.14 -7.56
C LYS A 89 -13.51 20.78 -6.86
N LEU A 90 -12.39 20.17 -6.45
CA LEU A 90 -12.41 18.92 -5.69
C LEU A 90 -13.34 19.04 -4.47
N ARG A 91 -14.26 18.08 -4.31
CA ARG A 91 -15.33 18.02 -3.28
C ARG A 91 -16.33 19.19 -3.31
N GLY A 92 -16.25 20.06 -4.32
CA GLY A 92 -17.16 21.16 -4.55
C GLY A 92 -18.34 20.76 -5.43
N LYS A 93 -19.46 21.48 -5.30
CA LYS A 93 -20.64 21.26 -6.15
C LYS A 93 -20.28 21.44 -7.63
N GLY A 94 -20.62 20.44 -8.45
CA GLY A 94 -20.32 20.43 -9.88
C GLY A 94 -18.83 20.28 -10.21
N GLY A 95 -18.03 19.85 -9.24
CA GLY A 95 -16.62 19.48 -9.41
C GLY A 95 -16.38 17.99 -9.14
N LEU A 96 -15.10 17.63 -9.07
CA LEU A 96 -14.67 16.25 -8.86
C LEU A 96 -14.99 15.76 -7.44
N SER A 97 -15.52 14.56 -7.29
CA SER A 97 -15.80 13.89 -6.02
C SER A 97 -14.52 13.57 -5.27
N GLY A 98 -14.63 13.59 -3.93
CA GLY A 98 -13.57 13.15 -3.02
C GLY A 98 -13.39 11.62 -2.97
N TYR A 99 -14.24 10.87 -3.66
CA TYR A 99 -14.27 9.41 -3.72
C TYR A 99 -14.49 8.97 -5.18
N PRO A 100 -14.29 7.68 -5.54
CA PRO A 100 -14.67 7.21 -6.86
C PRO A 100 -16.17 7.45 -7.13
N SER A 101 -16.50 7.79 -8.37
CA SER A 101 -17.85 8.10 -8.85
C SER A 101 -18.02 7.56 -10.27
N ARG A 102 -19.03 6.72 -10.48
CA ARG A 102 -19.44 6.14 -11.76
C ARG A 102 -19.97 7.22 -12.70
N GLU A 103 -20.55 8.29 -12.15
CA GLU A 103 -20.93 9.47 -12.95
C GLU A 103 -19.71 10.18 -13.54
N GLU A 104 -18.54 10.07 -12.91
CA GLU A 104 -17.30 10.70 -13.37
C GLU A 104 -16.49 9.82 -14.32
N SER A 105 -16.56 8.49 -14.20
CA SER A 105 -15.69 7.61 -14.96
C SER A 105 -16.13 6.15 -14.96
N GLU A 106 -15.90 5.49 -16.10
CA GLU A 106 -16.02 4.03 -16.25
C GLU A 106 -14.98 3.22 -15.44
N HIS A 107 -13.92 3.88 -14.98
CA HIS A 107 -12.89 3.29 -14.12
C HIS A 107 -13.33 3.17 -12.66
N ASP A 108 -14.34 3.93 -12.24
CA ASP A 108 -14.86 3.96 -10.89
C ASP A 108 -16.06 3.01 -10.79
N VAL A 109 -15.96 1.97 -9.98
CA VAL A 109 -17.02 0.94 -9.87
C VAL A 109 -17.80 1.06 -8.56
N ILE A 110 -17.11 1.33 -7.45
CA ILE A 110 -17.69 1.48 -6.11
C ILE A 110 -17.68 2.95 -5.70
N GLU A 111 -18.82 3.48 -5.30
CA GLU A 111 -19.01 4.90 -4.93
C GLU A 111 -19.23 5.03 -3.42
N ASN A 112 -18.23 4.65 -2.62
CA ASN A 112 -18.42 4.65 -1.17
C ASN A 112 -17.27 5.29 -0.41
N SER A 113 -17.63 5.78 0.77
CA SER A 113 -16.74 6.26 1.83
C SER A 113 -16.63 5.29 3.00
N HIS A 114 -17.42 4.20 2.99
CA HIS A 114 -17.40 3.18 4.04
C HIS A 114 -16.26 2.18 3.84
N ALA A 115 -15.54 1.91 4.92
CA ALA A 115 -14.45 0.94 4.94
C ALA A 115 -14.95 -0.51 4.90
N SER A 116 -14.06 -1.41 4.46
CA SER A 116 -14.20 -2.88 4.52
C SER A 116 -15.21 -3.48 3.54
N THR A 117 -15.70 -2.71 2.58
CA THR A 117 -16.77 -3.12 1.66
C THR A 117 -16.25 -3.62 0.32
N ALA A 118 -15.05 -3.19 -0.11
CA ALA A 118 -14.56 -3.46 -1.45
C ALA A 118 -14.31 -4.94 -1.72
N LEU A 119 -13.97 -5.73 -0.70
CA LEU A 119 -13.74 -7.17 -0.85
C LEU A 119 -15.02 -7.93 -1.18
N GLY A 120 -16.15 -7.59 -0.55
CA GLY A 120 -17.45 -8.18 -0.89
C GLY A 120 -17.88 -7.83 -2.32
N TRP A 121 -17.68 -6.57 -2.73
CA TRP A 121 -17.87 -6.16 -4.13
C TRP A 121 -16.97 -6.91 -5.09
N ALA A 122 -15.69 -7.10 -4.72
CA ALA A 122 -14.72 -7.82 -5.53
C ALA A 122 -15.16 -9.28 -5.75
N ASP A 123 -15.59 -9.95 -4.68
CA ASP A 123 -16.06 -11.32 -4.76
C ASP A 123 -17.29 -11.45 -5.66
N GLY A 124 -18.27 -10.57 -5.49
CA GLY A 124 -19.47 -10.52 -6.32
C GLY A 124 -19.17 -10.25 -7.79
N LEU A 125 -18.27 -9.31 -8.10
CA LEU A 125 -17.87 -9.01 -9.48
C LEU A 125 -17.10 -10.16 -10.12
N ALA A 126 -16.18 -10.80 -9.38
CA ALA A 126 -15.45 -11.95 -9.87
C ALA A 126 -16.39 -13.13 -10.14
N LYS A 127 -17.35 -13.38 -9.24
CA LYS A 127 -18.41 -14.37 -9.46
C LYS A 127 -19.28 -14.06 -10.67
N ALA A 128 -19.70 -12.80 -10.83
CA ALA A 128 -20.52 -12.38 -11.96
C ALA A 128 -19.79 -12.59 -13.30
N ARG A 129 -18.48 -12.35 -13.37
CA ARG A 129 -17.66 -12.64 -14.55
C ARG A 129 -17.61 -14.12 -14.87
N GLN A 130 -17.35 -14.96 -13.86
CA GLN A 130 -17.32 -16.41 -14.00
C GLN A 130 -18.65 -16.93 -14.57
N VAL A 131 -19.79 -16.49 -14.02
CA VAL A 131 -21.13 -16.90 -14.47
C VAL A 131 -21.42 -16.45 -15.90
N ARG A 132 -20.93 -15.27 -16.30
CA ARG A 132 -21.14 -14.71 -17.64
C ARG A 132 -20.12 -15.18 -18.68
N GLY A 133 -19.14 -16.02 -18.30
CA GLY A 133 -18.02 -16.40 -19.17
C GLY A 133 -17.12 -15.22 -19.57
N GLY A 134 -17.10 -14.15 -18.77
CA GLY A 134 -16.30 -12.95 -19.03
C GLY A 134 -14.84 -13.12 -18.63
N SER A 135 -13.96 -12.38 -19.31
CA SER A 135 -12.52 -12.32 -19.01
C SER A 135 -12.15 -11.11 -18.13
N GLY A 136 -10.88 -11.06 -17.72
CA GLY A 136 -10.30 -9.96 -16.94
C GLY A 136 -10.29 -10.20 -15.42
N HIS A 137 -9.46 -9.43 -14.73
CA HIS A 137 -9.19 -9.55 -13.29
C HIS A 137 -9.98 -8.52 -12.49
N VAL A 138 -10.36 -8.89 -11.28
CA VAL A 138 -10.91 -7.96 -10.28
C VAL A 138 -9.84 -7.71 -9.23
N VAL A 139 -9.48 -6.46 -9.04
CA VAL A 139 -8.41 -6.03 -8.14
C VAL A 139 -9.01 -5.13 -7.07
N ALA A 140 -8.93 -5.52 -5.81
CA ALA A 140 -9.43 -4.74 -4.68
C ALA A 140 -8.27 -4.20 -3.86
N VAL A 141 -8.16 -2.87 -3.78
CA VAL A 141 -7.16 -2.18 -2.96
C VAL A 141 -7.79 -1.83 -1.62
N ILE A 142 -7.26 -2.37 -0.54
CA ILE A 142 -7.77 -2.20 0.82
C ILE A 142 -6.65 -1.78 1.77
N GLY A 143 -6.91 -0.81 2.65
CA GLY A 143 -5.96 -0.41 3.69
C GLY A 143 -5.91 -1.41 4.84
N ASP A 144 -4.79 -1.49 5.56
CA ASP A 144 -4.64 -2.31 6.78
C ASP A 144 -5.73 -2.02 7.83
N GLY A 145 -6.07 -0.75 8.04
CA GLY A 145 -7.17 -0.35 8.93
C GLY A 145 -8.53 -0.88 8.49
N ALA A 146 -8.84 -0.83 7.19
CA ALA A 146 -10.09 -1.37 6.65
C ALA A 146 -10.15 -2.91 6.70
N LEU A 147 -8.99 -3.58 6.71
CA LEU A 147 -8.91 -5.04 6.85
C LEU A 147 -9.28 -5.53 8.26
N THR A 148 -9.38 -4.64 9.25
CA THR A 148 -9.84 -4.98 10.60
C THR A 148 -11.36 -5.17 10.69
N GLY A 149 -12.13 -4.67 9.71
CA GLY A 149 -13.59 -4.75 9.73
C GLY A 149 -14.12 -6.14 9.44
N GLY A 150 -15.17 -6.57 10.16
CA GLY A 150 -15.74 -7.92 10.04
C GLY A 150 -16.20 -8.28 8.61
N MET A 151 -16.76 -7.32 7.86
CA MET A 151 -17.16 -7.54 6.46
C MET A 151 -15.98 -7.92 5.56
N ALA A 152 -14.79 -7.39 5.81
CA ALA A 152 -13.60 -7.75 5.05
C ALA A 152 -13.24 -9.22 5.29
N TRP A 153 -13.38 -9.70 6.53
CA TRP A 153 -13.10 -11.09 6.91
C TRP A 153 -14.13 -12.08 6.39
N GLU A 154 -15.41 -11.73 6.44
CA GLU A 154 -16.47 -12.51 5.80
C GLU A 154 -16.20 -12.66 4.30
N ALA A 155 -15.86 -11.55 3.63
CA ALA A 155 -15.52 -11.56 2.22
C ALA A 155 -14.24 -12.37 1.93
N LEU A 156 -13.18 -12.25 2.73
CA LEU A 156 -11.95 -13.03 2.57
C LEU A 156 -12.22 -14.53 2.70
N ASN A 157 -13.06 -14.93 3.65
CA ASN A 157 -13.46 -16.34 3.82
C ASN A 157 -14.18 -16.87 2.56
N ASN A 158 -15.10 -16.08 2.00
CA ASN A 158 -15.80 -16.45 0.76
C ASN A 158 -14.86 -16.48 -0.47
N ILE A 159 -13.95 -15.51 -0.57
CA ILE A 159 -12.95 -15.42 -1.63
C ILE A 159 -12.02 -16.66 -1.56
N ALA A 160 -11.56 -17.04 -0.36
CA ALA A 160 -10.67 -18.17 -0.17
C ALA A 160 -11.30 -19.51 -0.57
N ALA A 161 -12.62 -19.66 -0.36
CA ALA A 161 -13.36 -20.83 -0.80
C ALA A 161 -13.45 -20.93 -2.34
N ALA A 162 -13.36 -19.81 -3.06
CA ALA A 162 -13.53 -19.73 -4.51
C ALA A 162 -12.20 -19.72 -5.27
N ARG A 163 -11.55 -20.89 -5.34
CA ARG A 163 -10.16 -21.08 -5.80
C ARG A 163 -9.87 -20.66 -7.25
N ASP A 164 -10.88 -20.54 -8.11
CA ASP A 164 -10.76 -20.32 -9.55
C ASP A 164 -11.18 -18.90 -9.99
N ARG A 165 -11.47 -18.00 -9.05
CA ARG A 165 -11.84 -16.61 -9.36
C ARG A 165 -10.58 -15.77 -9.62
N PRO A 166 -10.48 -15.03 -10.74
CA PRO A 166 -9.35 -14.16 -11.04
C PRO A 166 -9.44 -12.84 -10.23
N LEU A 167 -9.28 -12.97 -8.91
CA LEU A 167 -9.41 -11.90 -7.93
C LEU A 167 -8.07 -11.64 -7.23
N ILE A 168 -7.67 -10.38 -7.15
CA ILE A 168 -6.43 -9.98 -6.48
C ILE A 168 -6.77 -8.97 -5.41
N VAL A 169 -6.43 -9.27 -4.16
CA VAL A 169 -6.53 -8.34 -3.03
C VAL A 169 -5.18 -7.68 -2.87
N VAL A 170 -5.13 -6.36 -2.91
CA VAL A 170 -3.93 -5.57 -2.67
C VAL A 170 -4.08 -4.87 -1.33
N VAL A 171 -3.32 -5.32 -0.34
CA VAL A 171 -3.28 -4.69 0.98
C VAL A 171 -2.29 -3.53 0.93
N ASN A 172 -2.80 -2.32 1.13
CA ASN A 172 -2.01 -1.11 1.36
C ASN A 172 -1.77 -0.98 2.87
N ASP A 173 -0.67 -1.55 3.36
CA ASP A 173 -0.28 -1.46 4.76
C ASP A 173 0.63 -0.25 5.00
N ASN A 174 0.10 0.76 5.68
CA ASN A 174 0.87 1.92 6.13
C ASN A 174 0.83 2.10 7.66
N GLU A 175 0.40 1.05 8.39
CA GLU A 175 0.22 1.01 9.84
C GLU A 175 -0.75 2.06 10.40
N ARG A 176 -1.54 2.73 9.54
CA ARG A 176 -2.39 3.86 9.95
C ARG A 176 -3.78 3.82 9.31
N SER A 177 -4.77 4.16 10.13
CA SER A 177 -6.10 4.58 9.71
C SER A 177 -6.22 6.12 9.87
N TYR A 178 -7.14 6.59 10.72
CA TYR A 178 -7.14 7.95 11.28
C TYR A 178 -6.06 8.15 12.36
N ALA A 179 -5.70 7.07 13.05
CA ALA A 179 -4.63 6.93 14.04
C ALA A 179 -3.85 5.63 13.75
N PRO A 180 -2.80 5.26 14.50
CA PRO A 180 -2.14 3.96 14.33
C PRO A 180 -3.14 2.81 14.35
N THR A 181 -3.02 1.88 13.40
CA THR A 181 -3.94 0.75 13.30
C THR A 181 -3.74 -0.20 14.49
N ILE A 182 -4.83 -0.53 15.17
CA ILE A 182 -4.83 -1.41 16.34
C ILE A 182 -5.60 -2.71 16.05
N GLY A 183 -5.14 -3.84 16.60
CA GLY A 183 -5.83 -5.12 16.51
C GLY A 183 -4.88 -6.30 16.28
N GLY A 184 -5.38 -7.52 16.51
CA GLY A 184 -4.59 -8.75 16.35
C GLY A 184 -4.04 -8.93 14.92
N LEU A 185 -4.84 -8.57 13.91
CA LEU A 185 -4.40 -8.57 12.51
C LEU A 185 -3.30 -7.53 12.25
N ALA A 186 -3.47 -6.30 12.73
CA ALA A 186 -2.47 -5.24 12.57
C ALA A 186 -1.14 -5.64 13.20
N ASN A 187 -1.18 -6.26 14.40
CA ASN A 187 0.01 -6.82 15.06
C ASN A 187 0.66 -7.93 14.23
N HIS A 188 -0.13 -8.78 13.57
CA HIS A 188 0.39 -9.83 12.68
C HIS A 188 1.06 -9.25 11.43
N LEU A 189 0.43 -8.27 10.76
CA LEU A 189 1.02 -7.58 9.61
C LEU A 189 2.32 -6.86 10.00
N ALA A 190 2.34 -6.17 11.15
CA ALA A 190 3.53 -5.54 11.70
C ALA A 190 4.65 -6.56 11.99
N ALA A 191 4.31 -7.74 12.51
CA ALA A 191 5.29 -8.82 12.72
C ALA A 191 5.93 -9.27 11.40
N LEU A 192 5.12 -9.49 10.34
CA LEU A 192 5.63 -9.86 9.01
C LEU A 192 6.62 -8.82 8.45
N ARG A 193 6.34 -7.52 8.66
CA ARG A 193 7.25 -6.44 8.27
C ARG A 193 8.60 -6.52 8.98
N THR A 194 8.61 -6.80 10.29
CA THR A 194 9.87 -6.87 11.07
C THR A 194 10.76 -8.04 10.65
N THR A 195 10.16 -9.17 10.28
CA THR A 195 10.83 -10.38 9.80
C THR A 195 11.60 -10.12 8.51
N ASP A 196 10.98 -9.46 7.52
CA ASP A 196 11.63 -9.10 6.26
C ASP A 196 12.73 -8.05 6.44
N GLY A 197 12.52 -7.08 7.34
CA GLY A 197 13.55 -6.11 7.71
C GLY A 197 14.79 -6.79 8.31
N TYR A 198 14.58 -7.79 9.17
CA TYR A 198 15.64 -8.59 9.75
C TYR A 198 16.40 -9.43 8.70
N GLU A 199 15.68 -10.04 7.74
CA GLU A 199 16.29 -10.78 6.64
C GLU A 199 17.19 -9.90 5.76
N ARG A 200 16.77 -8.67 5.45
CA ARG A 200 17.60 -7.71 4.69
C ARG A 200 18.88 -7.33 5.44
N VAL A 201 18.81 -7.15 6.75
CA VAL A 201 19.99 -6.91 7.61
C VAL A 201 20.93 -8.11 7.62
N LEU A 202 20.38 -9.33 7.72
CA LEU A 202 21.19 -10.56 7.64
C LEU A 202 21.82 -10.75 6.26
N ALA A 203 21.13 -10.41 5.18
CA ALA A 203 21.66 -10.51 3.82
C ALA A 203 22.82 -9.53 3.60
N TRP A 204 22.68 -8.29 4.07
CA TRP A 204 23.77 -7.31 4.07
C TRP A 204 24.98 -7.78 4.90
N GLY A 205 24.75 -8.31 6.10
CA GLY A 205 25.82 -8.85 6.94
C GLY A 205 26.59 -10.00 6.30
N LYS A 206 25.89 -10.89 5.57
CA LYS A 206 26.54 -11.97 4.80
C LYS A 206 27.42 -11.43 3.66
N ASP A 207 26.96 -10.42 2.94
CA ASP A 207 27.68 -9.83 1.80
C ASP A 207 28.96 -9.10 2.26
N VAL A 208 28.92 -8.45 3.44
CA VAL A 208 30.08 -7.84 4.09
C VAL A 208 31.07 -8.89 4.60
N LEU A 209 30.56 -9.95 5.24
CA LEU A 209 31.40 -11.02 5.79
C LEU A 209 32.14 -11.79 4.69
N GLN A 210 31.49 -12.02 3.53
CA GLN A 210 32.10 -12.69 2.37
C GLN A 210 33.21 -11.87 1.70
N ARG A 211 33.23 -10.54 1.89
CA ARG A 211 34.28 -9.65 1.37
C ARG A 211 35.46 -9.46 2.32
N THR A 212 35.42 -10.04 3.52
CA THR A 212 36.49 -9.90 4.53
C THR A 212 37.43 -11.11 4.50
N PRO A 213 38.72 -10.98 4.14
CA PRO A 213 39.54 -12.13 3.73
C PRO A 213 40.00 -13.15 4.79
N VAL A 214 39.64 -13.06 6.09
CA VAL A 214 40.37 -13.85 7.12
C VAL A 214 39.54 -14.46 8.28
N ILE A 215 38.20 -14.46 8.28
CA ILE A 215 37.41 -15.05 9.41
C ILE A 215 36.34 -16.04 8.92
N GLY A 216 36.74 -16.95 8.02
CA GLY A 216 35.79 -17.73 7.22
C GLY A 216 35.28 -19.07 7.80
N ARG A 217 35.99 -19.75 8.72
CA ARG A 217 35.56 -21.10 9.17
C ARG A 217 34.74 -21.09 10.47
N THR A 218 35.24 -20.46 11.52
CA THR A 218 34.61 -20.50 12.85
C THR A 218 33.26 -19.77 12.90
N VAL A 219 33.11 -18.68 12.15
CA VAL A 219 31.84 -17.94 12.03
C VAL A 219 30.84 -18.68 11.12
N TYR A 220 31.34 -19.42 10.12
CA TYR A 220 30.50 -20.15 9.17
C TYR A 220 29.82 -21.37 9.79
N GLU A 221 30.51 -22.07 10.70
CA GLU A 221 29.93 -23.20 11.46
C GLU A 221 28.92 -22.73 12.52
N ALA A 222 29.21 -21.63 13.22
CA ALA A 222 28.26 -21.01 14.17
C ALA A 222 26.99 -20.51 13.47
N LEU A 223 27.11 -19.92 12.27
CA LEU A 223 25.98 -19.53 11.43
C LEU A 223 25.18 -20.73 10.91
N HIS A 224 25.83 -21.87 10.64
CA HIS A 224 25.16 -23.08 10.14
C HIS A 224 24.29 -23.75 11.22
N GLY A 225 24.76 -23.79 12.47
CA GLY A 225 23.99 -24.32 13.61
C GLY A 225 22.76 -23.47 13.94
N ALA A 226 22.89 -22.14 13.89
CA ALA A 226 21.77 -21.22 14.09
C ALA A 226 20.74 -21.28 12.94
N LYS A 227 21.17 -21.53 11.69
CA LYS A 227 20.29 -21.58 10.51
C LYS A 227 19.24 -22.70 10.58
N LYS A 228 19.54 -23.81 11.24
CA LYS A 228 18.66 -24.98 11.31
C LYS A 228 17.53 -24.78 12.34
N GLY A 229 17.82 -24.20 13.50
CA GLY A 229 16.81 -23.84 14.50
C GLY A 229 16.00 -22.58 14.18
N PHE A 230 16.54 -21.69 13.33
CA PHE A 230 15.86 -20.48 12.89
C PHE A 230 14.82 -20.75 11.78
N LYS A 231 15.12 -21.67 10.84
CA LYS A 231 14.20 -22.01 9.74
C LYS A 231 12.88 -22.62 10.21
N ASP A 232 12.91 -23.45 11.24
CA ASP A 232 11.70 -24.13 11.75
C ASP A 232 10.80 -23.17 12.57
N ALA A 233 11.31 -22.01 13.01
CA ALA A 233 10.54 -20.94 13.65
C ALA A 233 10.07 -19.85 12.66
N PHE A 234 10.60 -19.84 11.43
CA PHE A 234 10.44 -18.75 10.43
C PHE A 234 9.48 -19.05 9.28
N ALA A 235 8.75 -20.15 9.34
CA ALA A 235 7.57 -20.33 8.51
C ALA A 235 6.30 -20.16 9.36
N PRO A 236 5.92 -18.95 9.81
CA PRO A 236 4.51 -18.67 9.93
C PRO A 236 3.98 -18.69 8.50
N GLN A 237 3.66 -19.89 8.00
CA GLN A 237 2.75 -20.01 6.87
C GLN A 237 1.50 -19.23 7.30
N GLY A 238 1.29 -18.13 6.58
CA GLY A 238 0.70 -16.92 7.16
C GLY A 238 -0.78 -17.11 7.45
N LEU A 239 -1.34 -16.23 8.30
CA LEU A 239 -2.77 -16.17 8.60
C LEU A 239 -3.67 -16.31 7.35
N PHE A 240 -3.24 -15.75 6.21
CA PHE A 240 -3.94 -15.84 4.94
C PHE A 240 -3.74 -17.16 4.20
N GLU A 241 -2.55 -17.77 4.30
CA GLU A 241 -2.29 -19.10 3.73
C GLU A 241 -3.08 -20.18 4.49
N ASP A 242 -3.27 -20.01 5.81
CA ASP A 242 -4.13 -20.86 6.63
C ASP A 242 -5.61 -20.80 6.20
N LEU A 243 -6.08 -19.65 5.70
CA LEU A 243 -7.40 -19.53 5.06
C LEU A 243 -7.44 -20.20 3.67
N GLY A 244 -6.29 -20.58 3.11
CA GLY A 244 -6.16 -21.11 1.75
C GLY A 244 -5.93 -20.06 0.66
N LEU A 245 -5.59 -18.82 1.02
CA LEU A 245 -5.28 -17.76 0.06
C LEU A 245 -3.80 -17.78 -0.30
N LYS A 246 -3.51 -17.58 -1.60
CA LYS A 246 -2.14 -17.34 -2.02
C LYS A 246 -1.68 -15.98 -1.52
N TYR A 247 -0.54 -15.94 -0.83
CA TYR A 247 0.05 -14.71 -0.31
C TYR A 247 1.33 -14.33 -1.08
N VAL A 248 1.51 -13.04 -1.36
CA VAL A 248 2.70 -12.45 -1.99
C VAL A 248 3.09 -11.17 -1.26
N GLY A 249 4.16 -11.23 -0.47
CA GLY A 249 4.71 -10.06 0.23
C GLY A 249 5.34 -10.41 1.58
N PRO A 250 5.59 -9.42 2.44
CA PRO A 250 5.41 -7.99 2.16
C PRO A 250 6.37 -7.48 1.08
N ILE A 251 5.96 -6.48 0.29
CA ILE A 251 6.81 -5.80 -0.70
C ILE A 251 6.84 -4.30 -0.42
N ASP A 252 7.93 -3.64 -0.82
CA ASP A 252 7.99 -2.17 -0.78
C ASP A 252 7.00 -1.60 -1.80
N GLY A 253 5.92 -0.98 -1.32
CA GLY A 253 4.88 -0.37 -2.14
C GLY A 253 5.32 0.89 -2.89
N HIS A 254 6.54 1.37 -2.64
CA HIS A 254 7.17 2.49 -3.34
C HIS A 254 8.21 2.08 -4.37
N ASP A 255 8.47 0.78 -4.52
CA ASP A 255 9.25 0.22 -5.62
C ASP A 255 8.28 -0.26 -6.71
N ILE A 256 8.06 0.60 -7.72
CA ILE A 256 7.14 0.30 -8.84
C ILE A 256 7.47 -1.04 -9.48
N LYS A 257 8.75 -1.37 -9.65
CA LYS A 257 9.20 -2.60 -10.30
C LYS A 257 8.89 -3.83 -9.44
N ALA A 258 9.13 -3.74 -8.13
CA ALA A 258 8.78 -4.81 -7.19
C ALA A 258 7.26 -5.05 -7.15
N VAL A 259 6.47 -3.97 -7.09
CA VAL A 259 5.00 -4.05 -7.13
C VAL A 259 4.51 -4.64 -8.44
N GLU A 260 4.99 -4.17 -9.59
CA GLU A 260 4.63 -4.74 -10.89
C GLU A 260 4.95 -6.24 -10.98
N SER A 261 6.13 -6.65 -10.50
CA SER A 261 6.54 -8.05 -10.49
C SER A 261 5.59 -8.91 -9.65
N ALA A 262 5.22 -8.43 -8.45
CA ALA A 262 4.26 -9.11 -7.59
C ALA A 262 2.85 -9.19 -8.22
N LEU A 263 2.33 -8.09 -8.74
CA LEU A 263 1.02 -8.03 -9.39
C LEU A 263 0.97 -8.92 -10.65
N ARG A 264 2.04 -8.96 -11.45
CA ARG A 264 2.13 -9.86 -12.63
C ARG A 264 2.15 -11.33 -12.22
N ARG A 265 2.84 -11.68 -11.12
CA ARG A 265 2.79 -13.04 -10.55
C ARG A 265 1.38 -13.38 -10.08
N ALA A 266 0.70 -12.47 -9.37
CA ALA A 266 -0.67 -12.64 -8.94
C ALA A 266 -1.63 -12.83 -10.13
N LYS A 267 -1.49 -12.01 -11.18
CA LYS A 267 -2.30 -12.06 -12.42
C LYS A 267 -2.22 -13.43 -13.11
N ARG A 268 -1.06 -14.09 -13.08
CA ARG A 268 -0.82 -15.41 -13.69
C ARG A 268 -1.28 -16.60 -12.84
N PHE A 269 -1.66 -16.39 -11.58
CA PHE A 269 -2.05 -17.50 -10.70
C PHE A 269 -3.44 -18.05 -11.03
N HIS A 270 -4.30 -17.26 -11.70
CA HIS A 270 -5.66 -17.65 -12.09
C HIS A 270 -6.55 -18.13 -10.91
N GLY A 271 -6.33 -17.56 -9.74
CA GLY A 271 -7.13 -17.74 -8.53
C GLY A 271 -6.95 -16.57 -7.58
N PRO A 272 -7.58 -16.58 -6.39
CA PRO A 272 -7.45 -15.52 -5.41
C PRO A 272 -6.01 -15.35 -4.89
N VAL A 273 -5.49 -14.13 -4.96
CA VAL A 273 -4.16 -13.79 -4.44
C VAL A 273 -4.23 -12.54 -3.58
N LEU A 274 -3.61 -12.57 -2.40
CA LEU A 274 -3.35 -11.40 -1.58
C LEU A 274 -1.92 -10.93 -1.80
N VAL A 275 -1.78 -9.69 -2.28
CA VAL A 275 -0.51 -8.98 -2.45
C VAL A 275 -0.39 -7.94 -1.35
N HIS A 276 0.63 -8.06 -0.51
CA HIS A 276 0.81 -7.20 0.66
C HIS A 276 1.90 -6.14 0.38
N CYS A 277 1.48 -4.88 0.22
CA CYS A 277 2.34 -3.75 -0.08
C CYS A 277 2.51 -2.86 1.16
N LEU A 278 3.76 -2.63 1.56
CA LEU A 278 4.11 -1.68 2.61
C LEU A 278 4.23 -0.27 2.03
N THR A 279 3.47 0.69 2.51
CA THR A 279 3.56 2.10 2.10
C THR A 279 3.75 3.04 3.27
N GLU A 280 4.00 4.32 2.98
CA GLU A 280 4.14 5.38 3.97
C GLU A 280 3.12 6.50 3.70
N LYS A 281 2.17 6.64 4.61
CA LYS A 281 1.18 7.71 4.56
C LYS A 281 1.86 9.08 4.64
N GLY A 282 1.56 9.96 3.68
CA GLY A 282 2.20 11.28 3.57
C GLY A 282 3.53 11.31 2.82
N ARG A 283 3.98 10.20 2.22
CA ARG A 283 5.30 10.10 1.58
C ARG A 283 5.58 11.23 0.59
N GLY A 284 6.78 11.80 0.70
CA GLY A 284 7.30 12.84 -0.19
C GLY A 284 6.91 14.26 0.22
N TYR A 285 6.16 14.43 1.32
CA TYR A 285 5.80 15.73 1.86
C TYR A 285 6.12 15.80 3.35
N GLU A 286 7.24 16.46 3.70
CA GLU A 286 7.74 16.51 5.09
C GLU A 286 6.69 16.98 6.11
N PRO A 287 5.85 17.99 5.83
CA PRO A 287 4.82 18.41 6.78
C PRO A 287 3.81 17.31 7.10
N ALA A 288 3.44 16.47 6.13
CA ALA A 288 2.56 15.33 6.39
C ALA A 288 3.28 14.27 7.22
N LEU A 289 4.56 13.99 6.95
CA LEU A 289 5.34 13.00 7.70
C LEU A 289 5.62 13.42 9.16
N ALA A 290 5.76 14.73 9.39
CA ALA A 290 5.97 15.29 10.73
C ALA A 290 4.66 15.46 11.53
N HIS A 291 3.49 15.27 10.91
CA HIS A 291 2.20 15.36 11.58
C HIS A 291 1.85 14.03 12.25
N GLU A 292 2.42 13.78 13.44
CA GLU A 292 2.39 12.47 14.10
C GLU A 292 0.98 11.92 14.37
N GLU A 293 -0.02 12.80 14.56
CA GLU A 293 -1.40 12.42 14.87
C GLU A 293 -2.03 11.58 13.74
N ASP A 294 -2.02 12.10 12.52
CA ASP A 294 -2.78 11.49 11.41
C ASP A 294 -2.07 11.50 10.04
N HIS A 295 -0.87 12.08 9.96
CA HIS A 295 -0.10 12.27 8.73
C HIS A 295 -0.87 13.00 7.61
N PHE A 296 -1.62 14.04 7.97
CA PHE A 296 -2.50 14.80 7.07
C PHE A 296 -3.53 13.89 6.41
N HIS A 297 -4.22 13.06 7.22
CA HIS A 297 -5.28 12.17 6.73
C HIS A 297 -6.30 12.98 5.93
N THR A 298 -6.76 14.08 6.51
CA THR A 298 -7.58 15.11 5.85
C THR A 298 -7.00 16.48 6.16
N VAL A 299 -6.92 17.34 5.15
CA VAL A 299 -6.52 18.74 5.31
C VAL A 299 -7.67 19.66 4.96
N GLY A 300 -7.74 20.80 5.65
CA GLY A 300 -8.53 21.95 5.22
C GLY A 300 -7.82 22.74 4.13
N VAL A 301 -8.38 23.90 3.77
CA VAL A 301 -7.66 24.86 2.93
C VAL A 301 -6.43 25.35 3.70
N MET A 302 -5.25 25.23 3.08
CA MET A 302 -3.97 25.58 3.68
C MET A 302 -2.99 26.10 2.63
N ASP A 303 -1.99 26.84 3.06
CA ASP A 303 -0.86 27.18 2.18
C ASP A 303 0.05 25.96 2.01
N PRO A 304 0.37 25.53 0.78
CA PRO A 304 1.30 24.44 0.57
C PRO A 304 2.69 24.87 1.04
N ALA A 305 3.39 23.98 1.75
CA ALA A 305 4.75 24.26 2.19
C ALA A 305 5.67 24.46 0.97
N PRO A 306 6.68 25.34 1.07
CA PRO A 306 7.58 25.62 -0.05
C PRO A 306 8.31 24.36 -0.53
N ALA A 307 8.57 24.28 -1.85
CA ALA A 307 9.16 23.12 -2.55
C ALA A 307 10.38 22.48 -1.85
N ARG A 308 11.19 23.26 -1.12
CA ARG A 308 12.31 22.77 -0.31
C ARG A 308 11.95 21.77 0.80
N ARG A 309 10.68 21.71 1.22
CA ARG A 309 10.16 20.75 2.22
C ARG A 309 9.59 19.49 1.58
N TRP A 310 9.84 19.29 0.30
CA TRP A 310 9.41 18.14 -0.47
C TRP A 310 10.66 17.30 -0.68
N ARG A 311 10.76 16.17 0.02
CA ARG A 311 11.94 15.31 -0.11
C ARG A 311 11.78 14.43 -1.34
N ARG A 312 12.86 14.29 -2.12
CA ARG A 312 12.95 13.18 -3.07
C ARG A 312 13.05 11.87 -2.27
N PRO A 313 12.27 10.83 -2.61
CA PRO A 313 12.29 9.57 -1.87
C PRO A 313 13.69 8.91 -1.77
N ALA A 314 14.60 9.23 -2.70
CA ALA A 314 15.97 8.71 -2.74
C ALA A 314 16.92 9.31 -1.66
N ASP A 315 16.53 10.38 -0.97
CA ASP A 315 17.44 11.15 -0.09
C ASP A 315 17.36 10.74 1.41
N ARG A 316 16.85 9.55 1.75
CA ARG A 316 16.82 9.08 3.15
C ARG A 316 18.10 8.34 3.55
N PRO A 317 18.74 8.70 4.68
CA PRO A 317 19.61 7.77 5.41
C PRO A 317 18.76 6.61 5.95
N GLY A 318 19.36 5.42 6.04
CA GLY A 318 18.71 4.23 6.61
C GLY A 318 18.19 4.45 8.04
N PRO A 319 17.30 3.57 8.54
CA PRO A 319 16.65 3.75 9.83
C PRO A 319 17.67 3.92 10.97
N PRO A 320 17.44 4.83 11.92
CA PRO A 320 18.35 5.05 13.04
C PRO A 320 18.40 3.80 13.93
N CYS A 321 19.61 3.34 14.21
CA CYS A 321 19.86 2.27 15.19
C CYS A 321 19.51 2.82 16.58
N SER A 322 18.36 2.42 17.13
CA SER A 322 17.93 2.86 18.46
C SER A 322 18.77 2.18 19.54
N ALA A 323 19.78 2.88 20.03
CA ALA A 323 20.44 2.55 21.29
C ALA A 323 19.40 2.65 22.43
N ARG A 324 19.14 1.52 23.09
CA ARG A 324 18.32 1.42 24.30
C ARG A 324 18.79 2.45 25.34
N ARG A 325 17.95 3.44 25.65
CA ARG A 325 17.99 4.13 26.95
C ARG A 325 17.04 3.38 27.89
N SER A 326 17.62 2.73 28.89
CA SER A 326 16.90 2.17 30.03
C SER A 326 16.40 3.31 30.92
N SER A 327 15.09 3.52 30.98
CA SER A 327 14.44 4.23 32.09
C SER A 327 13.70 3.22 32.96
N GLY A 328 14.15 3.10 34.21
CA GLY A 328 13.55 2.25 35.22
C GLY A 328 12.16 2.76 35.62
N SER A 329 11.19 1.86 35.68
CA SER A 329 9.86 2.16 36.18
C SER A 329 9.82 1.98 37.71
N ALA A 330 9.61 3.08 38.42
CA ALA A 330 9.12 3.04 39.79
C ALA A 330 7.59 2.99 39.73
N ARG A 331 7.01 1.88 40.16
CA ARG A 331 5.57 1.69 40.35
C ARG A 331 5.11 2.51 41.56
N SER A 332 4.05 3.31 41.40
CA SER A 332 3.18 3.66 42.53
C SER A 332 1.74 3.32 42.16
N ALA A 333 1.19 2.33 42.85
CA ALA A 333 -0.22 1.99 42.81
C ALA A 333 -1.05 3.12 43.44
N ARG A 334 -2.14 3.51 42.78
CA ARG A 334 -3.26 4.19 43.45
C ARG A 334 -4.54 3.43 43.16
N THR A 335 -5.08 2.92 44.25
CA THR A 335 -6.42 2.36 44.45
C THR A 335 -7.50 3.36 44.05
N TRP A 336 -8.51 2.89 43.33
CA TRP A 336 -9.80 3.56 43.21
C TRP A 336 -10.82 2.81 44.07
N SER A 337 -11.47 3.54 44.96
CA SER A 337 -12.60 3.07 45.77
C SER A 337 -13.81 3.96 45.47
N ARG A 338 -14.91 3.28 45.10
CA ARG A 338 -16.30 3.75 44.91
C ARG A 338 -16.57 4.63 43.70
#